data_AF-Q4T3Q2-F1
#
_entry.id   AF-Q4T3Q2-F1
#
_cell.length_a   1.000
_cell.length_b   1.000
_cell.length_c   1.000
_cell.angle_alpha   90.00
_cell.angle_beta   90.00
_cell.angle_gamma   90.00
#
_symmetry.space_group_name_H-M   'P 1'
#
loop_
_entity.id
_entity.type
_entity.pdbx_description
1 polymer ?
#
loop_
_entity_poly.entity_id
_entity_poly.type
_entity_poly.pdbx_seq_one_letter_code
_entity_poly.pdbx_strand_id
1 'polypeptide(L)'
;MRQIAEEGELVTKEKVISRVCRQMQIPSLEAGGIYPGMTSALKDLQYKIREVNMFIECAESVSSICTLYEMGCSLAGLKGKKHYEELNLGPLCKLPRIHRIFKIDSNTKDDDIQQIETVDILKVSHVFIHFIRHSQNHKRENHSI
;
A
#
# COMPACT_ATOMS: atom_id res chain seq x y z
N MET A 1 -15.25 23.50 -1.81
CA MET A 1 -14.77 22.13 -2.07
C MET A 1 -15.18 21.63 -3.44
N ARG A 2 -16.49 21.47 -3.75
CA ARG A 2 -16.97 21.00 -5.07
C ARG A 2 -16.42 21.80 -6.26
N GLN A 3 -16.49 23.13 -6.19
CA GLN A 3 -15.94 24.02 -7.23
C GLN A 3 -14.44 23.79 -7.48
N ILE A 4 -13.63 23.53 -6.45
CA ILE A 4 -12.19 23.26 -6.62
C ILE A 4 -12.01 21.94 -7.40
N ALA A 5 -12.79 20.90 -7.07
CA ALA A 5 -12.74 19.63 -7.79
C ALA A 5 -13.27 19.74 -9.24
N GLU A 6 -14.33 20.53 -9.47
CA GLU A 6 -14.90 20.78 -10.81
C GLU A 6 -13.95 21.57 -11.71
N GLU A 7 -13.07 22.40 -11.12
CA GLU A 7 -11.96 23.07 -11.81
C GLU A 7 -10.80 22.09 -12.16
N GLY A 8 -10.91 20.80 -11.81
CA GLY A 8 -9.86 19.80 -12.01
C GLY A 8 -8.72 19.88 -11.00
N GLU A 9 -8.87 20.69 -9.94
CA GLU A 9 -7.84 20.94 -8.95
C GLU A 9 -7.95 20.00 -7.74
N LEU A 10 -6.81 19.56 -7.22
CA LEU A 10 -6.76 18.77 -5.99
C LEU A 10 -7.30 19.59 -4.80
N VAL A 11 -8.28 19.04 -4.10
CA VAL A 11 -8.87 19.69 -2.91
C VAL A 11 -7.96 19.48 -1.71
N THR A 12 -7.23 20.52 -1.31
CA THR A 12 -6.41 20.54 -0.10
C THR A 12 -6.98 21.47 0.96
N LYS A 13 -6.57 21.30 2.22
CA LYS A 13 -6.95 22.20 3.31
C LYS A 13 -6.60 23.65 2.96
N GLU A 14 -5.41 23.88 2.42
CA GLU A 14 -4.87 25.18 2.06
C GLU A 14 -5.72 25.83 0.97
N LYS A 15 -6.03 25.10 -0.10
CA LYS A 15 -6.87 25.61 -1.20
C LYS A 15 -8.30 25.91 -0.74
N VAL A 16 -8.86 25.11 0.16
CA VAL A 16 -10.17 25.37 0.75
C VAL A 16 -10.13 26.65 1.60
N ILE A 17 -9.13 26.79 2.48
CA ILE A 17 -8.95 27.99 3.31
C ILE A 17 -8.79 29.23 2.43
N SER A 18 -7.87 29.22 1.47
CA SER A 18 -7.63 30.35 0.57
C SER A 18 -8.88 30.74 -0.21
N ARG A 19 -9.66 29.77 -0.69
CA ARG A 19 -10.90 30.04 -1.43
C ARG A 19 -11.97 30.66 -0.54
N VAL A 20 -12.14 30.17 0.69
CA VAL A 20 -13.10 30.68 1.66
C VAL A 20 -12.73 32.11 2.09
N CYS A 21 -11.46 32.36 2.42
CA CYS A 21 -10.96 33.70 2.75
C CYS A 21 -11.22 34.70 1.60
N ARG A 22 -10.97 34.30 0.35
CA ARG A 22 -11.26 35.12 -0.83
C ARG A 22 -12.77 35.41 -0.99
N GLN A 23 -13.62 34.42 -0.73
CA GLN A 23 -15.08 34.58 -0.84
C GLN A 23 -15.66 35.48 0.26
N MET A 24 -15.14 35.39 1.48
CA MET A 24 -15.55 36.23 2.61
C MET A 24 -14.84 37.58 2.67
N GLN A 25 -13.88 37.84 1.77
CA GLN A 25 -13.04 39.05 1.75
C GLN A 25 -12.29 39.29 3.07
N ILE A 26 -11.81 38.21 3.69
CA ILE A 26 -11.02 38.25 4.93
C ILE A 26 -9.58 37.78 4.66
N PRO A 27 -8.57 38.32 5.36
CA PRO A 27 -7.17 37.97 5.14
C PRO A 27 -6.81 36.57 5.66
N SER A 28 -7.56 36.06 6.64
CA SER A 28 -7.41 34.72 7.20
C SER A 28 -8.72 34.27 7.85
N LEU A 29 -8.88 32.97 8.11
CA LEU A 29 -10.04 32.46 8.85
C LEU A 29 -10.09 33.03 10.29
N GLU A 30 -8.94 33.17 10.94
CA GLU A 30 -8.82 33.76 12.29
C GLU A 30 -9.27 35.23 12.32
N ALA A 31 -8.93 36.01 11.29
CA ALA A 31 -9.39 37.38 11.15
C ALA A 31 -10.92 37.50 10.96
N GLY A 32 -11.56 36.44 10.46
CA GLY A 32 -13.01 36.30 10.40
C GLY A 32 -13.65 35.65 11.63
N GLY A 33 -12.88 35.39 12.69
CA GLY A 33 -13.36 34.70 13.90
C GLY A 33 -13.64 33.20 13.71
N ILE A 34 -13.13 32.60 12.62
CA ILE A 34 -13.32 31.18 12.28
C ILE A 34 -12.06 30.41 12.68
N TYR A 35 -12.19 29.54 13.68
CA TYR A 35 -11.09 28.68 14.11
C TYR A 35 -11.11 27.34 13.35
N PRO A 36 -9.94 26.77 12.97
CA PRO A 36 -9.87 25.52 12.22
C PRO A 36 -10.59 24.32 12.88
N GLY A 37 -10.73 24.33 14.22
CA GLY A 37 -11.46 23.31 14.97
C GLY A 37 -12.99 23.47 14.97
N MET A 38 -13.52 24.63 14.56
CA MET A 38 -14.96 24.90 14.50
C MET A 38 -15.60 24.48 13.16
N THR A 39 -14.80 24.29 12.12
CA THR A 39 -15.29 23.91 10.80
C THR A 39 -15.34 22.39 10.67
N SER A 40 -16.50 21.79 10.98
CA SER A 40 -16.77 20.37 10.74
C SER A 40 -16.34 19.92 9.33
N ALA A 41 -16.58 20.77 8.32
CA ALA A 41 -16.19 20.52 6.95
C ALA A 41 -14.67 20.35 6.71
N LEU A 42 -13.80 21.10 7.41
CA LEU A 42 -12.34 20.91 7.29
C LEU A 42 -11.88 19.65 8.01
N LYS A 43 -12.50 19.34 9.15
CA LYS A 43 -12.25 18.09 9.90
C LYS A 43 -12.65 16.88 9.07
N ASP A 44 -13.82 16.90 8.43
CA ASP A 44 -14.30 15.85 7.54
C ASP A 44 -13.38 15.68 6.32
N LEU A 45 -12.90 16.77 5.73
CA LEU A 45 -11.93 16.73 4.63
C LEU A 45 -10.62 16.06 5.06
N GLN A 46 -10.10 16.40 6.24
CA GLN A 46 -8.88 15.79 6.77
C GLN A 46 -9.04 14.29 7.03
N TYR A 47 -10.18 13.87 7.59
CA TYR A 47 -10.47 12.44 7.77
C TYR A 47 -10.55 11.71 6.43
N LYS A 48 -11.26 12.27 5.45
CA LYS A 48 -11.37 11.67 4.10
C LYS A 48 -10.02 11.53 3.42
N ILE A 49 -9.16 12.56 3.46
CA ILE A 49 -7.81 12.50 2.89
C ILE A 49 -6.99 11.41 3.57
N ARG A 50 -7.05 11.32 4.91
CA ARG A 50 -6.34 10.29 5.67
C ARG A 50 -6.83 8.88 5.33
N GLU A 51 -8.14 8.68 5.25
CA GLU A 51 -8.75 7.39 4.92
C GLU A 51 -8.37 6.93 3.50
N VAL A 52 -8.43 7.85 2.52
CA VAL A 52 -8.02 7.59 1.14
C VAL A 52 -6.52 7.27 1.06
N ASN A 53 -5.65 8.02 1.74
CA ASN A 53 -4.22 7.75 1.73
C ASN A 53 -3.88 6.41 2.40
N MET A 54 -4.52 6.10 3.53
CA MET A 54 -4.35 4.81 4.21
C MET A 54 -4.84 3.67 3.32
N PHE A 55 -5.96 3.83 2.61
CA PHE A 55 -6.44 2.86 1.65
C PHE A 55 -5.47 2.70 0.48
N ILE A 56 -4.89 3.78 -0.05
CA ILE A 56 -3.87 3.73 -1.12
C ILE A 56 -2.63 2.98 -0.64
N GLU A 57 -2.11 3.29 0.54
CA GLU A 57 -0.95 2.61 1.13
C GLU A 57 -1.25 1.11 1.38
N CYS A 58 -2.44 0.78 1.88
CA CYS A 58 -2.89 -0.61 2.04
C CYS A 58 -3.11 -1.29 0.68
N ALA A 59 -3.69 -0.62 -0.30
CA ALA A 59 -3.93 -1.18 -1.63
C ALA A 59 -2.62 -1.37 -2.38
N GLU A 60 -1.66 -0.45 -2.29
CA GLU A 60 -0.28 -0.60 -2.80
C GLU A 60 0.41 -1.80 -2.15
N SER A 61 0.21 -2.01 -0.84
CA SER A 61 0.76 -3.14 -0.09
C SER A 61 0.08 -4.49 -0.41
N VAL A 62 -1.23 -4.48 -0.69
CA VAL A 62 -2.04 -5.69 -0.96
C VAL A 62 -2.07 -6.03 -2.45
N SER A 63 -1.80 -5.09 -3.35
CA SER A 63 -1.84 -5.28 -4.80
C SER A 63 -0.57 -5.92 -5.42
N SER A 64 0.45 -6.27 -4.62
CA SER A 64 1.42 -7.31 -5.04
C SER A 64 2.28 -7.85 -3.91
N ILE A 65 1.98 -9.06 -3.43
CA ILE A 65 3.03 -10.04 -3.11
C ILE A 65 2.61 -11.38 -3.68
N CYS A 66 2.45 -11.47 -5.01
CA CYS A 66 2.59 -12.79 -5.63
C CYS A 66 4.06 -13.18 -5.50
N THR A 67 4.33 -14.41 -5.12
CA THR A 67 5.68 -14.96 -5.19
C THR A 67 6.20 -14.91 -6.63
N LEU A 68 7.52 -15.00 -6.78
CA LEU A 68 8.13 -15.11 -8.09
C LEU A 68 7.61 -16.35 -8.86
N TYR A 69 7.26 -17.41 -8.13
CA TYR A 69 6.61 -18.60 -8.64
C TYR A 69 5.23 -18.30 -9.24
N GLU A 70 4.32 -17.67 -8.48
CA GLU A 70 2.98 -17.32 -8.96
C GLU A 70 3.02 -16.33 -10.14
N MET A 71 4.01 -15.44 -10.16
CA MET A 71 4.26 -14.55 -11.31
C MET A 71 4.61 -15.36 -12.57
N GLY A 72 5.48 -16.36 -12.45
CA GLY A 72 5.82 -17.27 -13.54
C GLY A 72 4.60 -18.02 -14.09
N CYS A 73 3.79 -18.61 -13.20
CA CYS A 73 2.55 -19.30 -13.57
C CYS A 73 1.54 -18.36 -14.26
N SER A 74 1.38 -17.14 -13.73
CA SER A 74 0.46 -16.15 -14.31
C SER A 74 0.89 -15.73 -15.72
N LEU A 75 2.19 -15.50 -15.94
CA LEU A 75 2.74 -15.16 -17.25
C LEU A 75 2.59 -16.30 -18.26
N ALA A 76 2.81 -17.55 -17.84
CA ALA A 76 2.57 -18.73 -18.67
C ALA A 76 1.08 -18.86 -19.06
N GLY A 77 0.18 -18.61 -18.09
CA GLY A 77 -1.26 -18.66 -18.27
C GLY A 77 -1.79 -17.72 -19.35
N LEU A 78 -1.15 -16.57 -19.57
CA LEU A 78 -1.50 -15.63 -20.67
C LEU A 78 -1.42 -16.27 -22.06
N LYS A 79 -0.65 -17.35 -22.22
CA LYS A 79 -0.49 -18.09 -23.49
C LYS A 79 -1.05 -19.51 -23.40
N GLY A 80 -1.85 -19.82 -22.38
CA GLY A 80 -2.37 -21.16 -22.16
C GLY A 80 -1.28 -22.20 -21.85
N LYS A 81 -0.15 -21.75 -21.29
CA LYS A 81 0.96 -22.60 -20.84
C LYS A 81 0.89 -22.81 -19.33
N LYS A 82 1.50 -23.89 -18.85
CA LYS A 82 1.54 -24.22 -17.42
C LYS A 82 2.79 -23.65 -16.75
N HIS A 83 3.91 -23.66 -17.48
CA HIS A 83 5.21 -23.21 -16.99
C HIS A 83 5.77 -22.09 -17.86
N TYR A 84 6.54 -21.19 -17.26
CA TYR A 84 7.07 -20.01 -17.92
C TYR A 84 8.09 -20.38 -19.01
N GLU A 85 8.87 -21.44 -18.80
CA GLU A 85 9.88 -21.95 -19.71
C GLU A 85 9.28 -22.37 -21.06
N GLU A 86 8.02 -22.82 -21.08
CA GLU A 86 7.29 -23.18 -22.30
C GLU A 86 7.04 -22.00 -23.25
N LEU A 87 7.26 -20.77 -22.78
CA LEU A 87 7.21 -19.56 -23.60
C LEU A 87 8.46 -19.38 -24.47
N ASN A 88 9.55 -20.11 -24.18
CA ASN A 88 10.85 -20.01 -24.87
C ASN A 88 11.44 -18.59 -24.88
N LEU A 89 11.26 -17.83 -23.79
CA LEU A 89 11.74 -16.44 -23.64
C LEU A 89 13.06 -16.32 -22.86
N GLY A 90 13.69 -17.44 -22.52
CA GLY A 90 14.78 -17.49 -21.55
C GLY A 90 14.27 -17.42 -20.10
N PRO A 91 15.16 -17.30 -19.10
CA PRO A 91 14.78 -17.42 -17.68
C PRO A 91 13.98 -16.21 -17.17
N LEU A 92 12.97 -16.47 -16.35
CA LEU A 92 12.12 -15.48 -15.69
C LEU A 92 12.95 -14.50 -14.86
N CYS A 93 13.93 -15.00 -14.11
CA CYS A 93 14.80 -14.20 -13.24
C CYS A 93 15.66 -13.18 -14.02
N LYS A 94 15.90 -13.42 -15.32
CA LYS A 94 16.69 -12.55 -16.19
C LYS A 94 15.88 -11.43 -16.82
N LEU A 95 14.55 -11.43 -16.68
CA LEU A 95 13.73 -10.31 -17.12
C LEU A 95 14.05 -9.06 -16.27
N PRO A 96 14.46 -7.92 -16.86
CA PRO A 96 14.88 -6.74 -16.11
C PRO A 96 13.82 -6.24 -15.12
N ARG A 97 12.54 -6.37 -15.48
CA ARG A 97 11.42 -5.96 -14.62
C ARG A 97 11.22 -6.90 -13.43
N ILE A 98 11.39 -8.21 -13.63
CA ILE A 98 11.34 -9.22 -12.57
C ILE A 98 12.51 -9.03 -11.59
N HIS A 99 13.73 -8.86 -12.12
CA HIS A 99 14.92 -8.59 -11.32
C HIS A 99 14.74 -7.33 -10.44
N ARG A 100 14.13 -6.27 -10.98
CA ARG A 100 13.85 -5.04 -10.21
C ARG A 100 12.78 -5.24 -9.13
N ILE A 101 11.67 -5.92 -9.44
CA ILE A 101 10.54 -6.08 -8.52
C ILE A 101 10.91 -7.02 -7.37
N PHE A 102 11.55 -8.14 -7.67
CA PHE A 102 11.88 -9.18 -6.69
C PHE A 102 13.30 -9.04 -6.11
N LYS A 103 14.06 -8.02 -6.53
CA LYS A 103 15.44 -7.76 -6.07
C LYS A 103 16.33 -9.01 -6.15
N ILE A 104 16.24 -9.71 -7.28
CA ILE A 104 16.91 -11.00 -7.52
C ILE A 104 18.42 -10.78 -7.70
N ASP A 105 19.26 -11.72 -7.27
CA ASP A 105 20.70 -11.68 -7.53
C ASP A 105 20.98 -12.01 -9.02
N SER A 106 22.00 -11.37 -9.59
CA SER A 106 22.39 -11.61 -10.98
C SER A 106 22.71 -13.07 -11.31
N ASN A 107 23.07 -13.89 -10.32
CA ASN A 107 23.41 -15.30 -10.47
C ASN A 107 22.25 -16.26 -10.17
N THR A 108 21.10 -15.77 -9.68
CA THR A 108 19.92 -16.61 -9.42
C THR A 108 19.47 -17.30 -10.71
N LYS A 109 19.21 -18.60 -10.61
CA LYS A 109 18.62 -19.42 -11.68
C LYS A 109 17.13 -19.62 -11.40
N ASP A 110 16.36 -19.91 -12.45
CA ASP A 110 14.93 -20.22 -12.28
C ASP A 110 14.72 -21.48 -11.43
N ASP A 111 15.65 -22.44 -11.49
CA ASP A 111 15.65 -23.64 -10.63
C ASP A 111 15.76 -23.31 -9.12
N ASP A 112 16.24 -22.12 -8.77
CA ASP A 112 16.34 -21.65 -7.38
C ASP A 112 15.01 -21.02 -6.89
N ILE A 113 14.06 -20.78 -7.79
CA ILE A 113 12.75 -20.18 -7.47
C ILE A 113 11.94 -21.19 -6.68
N GLN A 114 11.70 -20.85 -5.41
CA GLN A 114 10.88 -21.67 -4.53
C GLN A 114 9.42 -21.66 -5.00
N GLN A 115 8.84 -22.85 -5.14
CA GLN A 115 7.42 -23.05 -5.45
C GLN A 115 6.57 -22.81 -4.19
N ILE A 116 6.60 -21.58 -3.72
CA ILE A 116 5.84 -21.12 -2.56
C ILE A 116 4.77 -20.21 -3.13
N GLU A 117 3.53 -20.34 -2.69
CA GLU A 117 2.47 -19.39 -3.03
C GLU A 117 2.38 -18.29 -1.96
N THR A 118 1.76 -17.15 -2.28
CA THR A 118 1.52 -16.08 -1.31
C THR A 118 0.83 -16.62 -0.07
N VAL A 119 -0.11 -17.55 -0.25
CA VAL A 119 -0.86 -18.17 0.85
C VAL A 119 0.05 -18.93 1.83
N ASP A 120 1.13 -19.52 1.36
CA ASP A 120 2.06 -20.27 2.21
C ASP A 120 2.90 -19.32 3.08
N ILE A 121 3.32 -18.17 2.53
CA ILE A 121 3.99 -17.10 3.29
C ILE A 121 3.05 -16.54 4.36
N LEU A 122 1.78 -16.33 4.01
CA LEU A 122 0.78 -15.80 4.95
C LEU A 122 0.52 -16.76 6.11
N LYS A 123 0.46 -18.07 5.87
CA LYS A 123 0.30 -19.08 6.92
C LYS A 123 1.45 -19.06 7.92
N VAL A 124 2.70 -19.07 7.44
CA VAL A 124 3.89 -19.03 8.33
C VAL A 124 3.92 -17.73 9.14
N SER A 125 3.61 -16.60 8.50
CA SER A 125 3.57 -15.30 9.18
C SER A 125 2.55 -15.28 10.31
N HIS A 126 1.37 -15.87 10.09
CA HIS A 126 0.35 -15.98 11.14
C HIS A 126 0.82 -16.83 12.33
N VAL A 127 1.47 -17.97 12.05
CA VAL A 127 2.06 -18.84 13.09
C VAL A 127 3.14 -18.10 13.87
N PHE A 128 4.02 -17.37 13.18
CA PHE A 128 5.09 -16.60 13.82
C PHE A 128 4.55 -15.48 14.72
N ILE A 129 3.55 -14.72 14.25
CA ILE A 129 2.89 -13.67 15.04
C ILE A 129 2.22 -14.28 16.27
N HIS A 130 1.57 -15.43 16.12
CA HIS A 130 0.96 -16.15 17.24
C HIS A 130 2.02 -16.60 18.27
N PHE A 131 3.13 -17.18 17.81
CA PHE A 131 4.25 -17.56 18.65
C PHE A 131 4.81 -16.37 19.43
N ILE A 132 5.11 -15.24 18.76
CA ILE A 132 5.61 -14.04 19.42
C ILE A 132 4.62 -13.52 20.47
N ARG A 133 3.32 -13.48 20.17
CA ARG A 133 2.30 -13.08 21.14
C ARG A 133 2.28 -13.99 22.37
N HIS A 134 2.38 -15.30 22.17
CA HIS A 134 2.45 -16.26 23.27
C HIS A 134 3.73 -16.08 24.11
N SER A 135 4.90 -15.91 23.47
CA SER A 135 6.17 -15.67 24.17
C SER A 135 6.17 -14.37 24.98
N GLN A 136 5.52 -13.31 24.50
CA GLN A 136 5.41 -12.03 25.21
C GLN A 136 4.43 -12.08 26.39
N ASN A 137 3.39 -12.91 26.32
CA ASN A 137 2.49 -13.14 27.45
C ASN A 137 3.20 -13.91 28.58
N HIS A 138 3.94 -14.97 28.22
CA HIS A 138 4.70 -15.76 29.19
C HIS A 138 5.83 -14.96 29.87
N LYS A 139 6.43 -13.97 29.18
CA LYS A 139 7.40 -13.04 29.79
C LYS A 139 6.76 -12.06 30.77
N ARG A 140 5.52 -11.62 30.54
CA ARG A 140 4.80 -10.70 31.42
C ARG A 140 4.36 -11.39 32.72
N GLU A 141 3.89 -12.63 32.63
CA GLU A 141 3.49 -13.42 33.80
C GLU A 141 4.66 -13.72 34.75
N ASN A 142 5.87 -13.93 34.20
CA ASN A 142 7.08 -14.20 34.99
C ASN A 142 7.76 -12.96 35.60
N HIS A 143 7.36 -11.73 35.22
CA HIS A 143 7.88 -10.48 35.80
C HIS A 143 6.93 -9.83 36.82
N SER A 144 5.81 -10.48 37.15
CA SER A 144 4.85 -10.02 38.16
C SER A 144 4.94 -10.78 39.49
N ILE A 145 6.06 -11.46 39.75
CA ILE A 145 6.37 -12.15 41.02
C ILE A 145 7.61 -11.51 41.64
#